data_AF-A0A7C3KWU5-F1
#
_entry.id   AF-A0A7C3KWU5-F1
#
_cell.length_a   1.000
_cell.length_b   1.000
_cell.length_c   1.000
_cell.angle_alpha   90.00
_cell.angle_beta   90.00
_cell.angle_gamma   90.00
#
_symmetry.space_group_name_H-M   'P 1'
#
loop_
_entity.id
_entity.type
_entity.pdbx_description
1 polymer ?
#
loop_
_entity_poly.entity_id
_entity_poly.type
_entity_poly.pdbx_seq_one_letter_code
_entity_poly.pdbx_strand_id
1 'polypeptide(L)'
;MIHAAFKFLDERGGSARRSEVLEHIAQSVQFDEWEAGRFEKSGAIRWQTKLSFYTVGAIKGGLLVRRSGTWYLTPEGREALKLEPLELVRAIEEAYAQWDKARNEQSEASGATTMEEDNGDAVEPSETLDEVRDRAAQTLKERVAEMSPYEFQDLVAALLRGMGYSTPVVAPPGRDGGLDIIAYRDP
;
A
#
# COMPACT_ATOMS: atom_id res chain seq x y z
N MET A 1 -15.96 -8.91 -3.19
CA MET A 1 -14.86 -7.91 -3.16
C MET A 1 -13.50 -8.53 -2.89
N ILE A 2 -13.23 -9.11 -1.71
CA ILE A 2 -11.89 -9.62 -1.38
C ILE A 2 -11.40 -10.73 -2.34
N HIS A 3 -12.30 -11.62 -2.77
CA HIS A 3 -12.00 -12.61 -3.81
C HIS A 3 -11.55 -11.96 -5.13
N ALA A 4 -12.22 -10.90 -5.56
CA ALA A 4 -11.83 -10.15 -6.76
C ALA A 4 -10.44 -9.48 -6.58
N ALA A 5 -10.15 -8.99 -5.38
CA ALA A 5 -8.83 -8.45 -5.05
C ALA A 5 -7.72 -9.52 -5.18
N PHE A 6 -7.94 -10.70 -4.61
CA PHE A 6 -6.98 -11.80 -4.68
C PHE A 6 -6.79 -12.28 -6.11
N LYS A 7 -7.88 -12.44 -6.85
CA LYS A 7 -7.84 -12.81 -8.27
C LYS A 7 -7.03 -11.82 -9.10
N PHE A 8 -7.27 -10.52 -8.93
CA PHE A 8 -6.52 -9.47 -9.61
C PHE A 8 -5.02 -9.49 -9.27
N LEU A 9 -4.68 -9.74 -8.00
CA LEU A 9 -3.28 -9.89 -7.60
C LEU A 9 -2.63 -11.10 -8.28
N ASP A 10 -3.31 -12.25 -8.31
CA ASP A 10 -2.79 -13.47 -8.93
C ASP A 10 -2.57 -13.31 -10.45
N GLU A 11 -3.55 -12.70 -11.15
CA GLU A 11 -3.47 -12.39 -12.58
C GLU A 11 -2.29 -11.45 -12.93
N ARG A 12 -1.85 -10.61 -11.98
CA ARG A 12 -0.69 -9.71 -12.12
C ARG A 12 0.63 -10.32 -11.62
N GLY A 13 0.71 -11.64 -11.50
CA GLY A 13 1.92 -12.33 -11.05
C GLY A 13 2.07 -12.39 -9.53
N GLY A 14 1.02 -12.06 -8.77
CA GLY A 14 0.96 -12.14 -7.32
C GLY A 14 1.18 -10.82 -6.59
N SER A 15 1.26 -9.68 -7.29
CA SER A 15 1.39 -8.38 -6.62
C SER A 15 0.85 -7.22 -7.44
N ALA A 16 0.28 -6.23 -6.76
CA ALA A 16 -0.14 -4.96 -7.36
C ALA A 16 -0.20 -3.86 -6.29
N ARG A 17 -0.17 -2.59 -6.71
CA ARG A 17 -0.39 -1.49 -5.78
C ARG A 17 -1.82 -1.49 -5.27
N ARG A 18 -2.02 -1.09 -4.02
CA ARG A 18 -3.38 -0.95 -3.46
C ARG A 18 -4.28 -0.07 -4.33
N SER A 19 -3.76 1.04 -4.87
CA SER A 19 -4.52 1.93 -5.75
C SER A 19 -5.06 1.19 -6.97
N GLU A 20 -4.23 0.36 -7.62
CA GLU A 20 -4.62 -0.44 -8.78
C GLU A 20 -5.65 -1.52 -8.40
N VAL A 21 -5.51 -2.13 -7.22
CA VAL A 21 -6.48 -3.10 -6.70
C VAL A 21 -7.84 -2.43 -6.45
N LEU A 22 -7.85 -1.25 -5.82
CA LEU A 22 -9.08 -0.48 -5.56
C LEU A 22 -9.74 -0.03 -6.87
N GLU A 23 -8.96 0.47 -7.82
CA GLU A 23 -9.46 0.86 -9.14
C GLU A 23 -10.08 -0.33 -9.87
N HIS A 24 -9.42 -1.49 -9.87
CA HIS A 24 -9.95 -2.70 -10.47
C HIS A 24 -11.28 -3.11 -9.82
N ILE A 25 -11.34 -3.15 -8.49
CA ILE A 25 -12.57 -3.54 -7.76
C ILE A 25 -13.71 -2.56 -8.06
N ALA A 26 -13.43 -1.26 -8.14
CA ALA A 26 -14.42 -0.25 -8.49
C ALA A 26 -15.03 -0.48 -9.87
N GLN A 27 -14.26 -1.03 -10.81
CA GLN A 27 -14.68 -1.31 -12.19
C GLN A 27 -15.30 -2.70 -12.36
N SER A 28 -14.87 -3.68 -11.56
CA SER A 28 -15.18 -5.10 -11.77
C SER A 28 -16.33 -5.62 -10.90
N VAL A 29 -16.63 -4.96 -9.78
CA VAL A 29 -17.67 -5.40 -8.83
C VAL A 29 -18.88 -4.48 -8.97
N GLN A 30 -20.08 -5.09 -9.00
CA GLN A 30 -21.32 -4.33 -8.94
C GLN A 30 -21.62 -3.95 -7.49
N PHE A 31 -21.81 -2.66 -7.26
CA PHE A 31 -22.20 -2.09 -5.98
C PHE A 31 -23.60 -1.52 -6.11
N ASP A 32 -24.42 -1.68 -5.07
CA ASP A 32 -25.65 -0.92 -4.96
C ASP A 32 -25.37 0.56 -4.62
N GLU A 33 -26.40 1.40 -4.70
CA GLU A 33 -26.29 2.84 -4.44
C GLU A 33 -25.78 3.14 -3.01
N TRP A 34 -26.14 2.29 -2.05
CA TRP A 34 -25.72 2.46 -0.67
C TRP A 34 -24.22 2.13 -0.49
N GLU A 35 -23.76 1.01 -1.03
CA GLU A 35 -22.37 0.54 -1.01
C GLU A 35 -21.43 1.46 -1.81
N ALA A 36 -21.89 2.02 -2.92
CA ALA A 36 -21.17 3.01 -3.71
C ALA A 36 -21.12 4.40 -3.05
N GLY A 37 -22.04 4.66 -2.13
CA GLY A 37 -22.14 5.92 -1.39
C GLY A 37 -20.99 6.17 -0.42
N ARG A 38 -21.01 7.38 0.18
CA ARG A 38 -20.04 7.81 1.19
C ARG A 38 -20.66 7.85 2.58
N PHE A 39 -19.85 7.61 3.61
CA PHE A 39 -20.24 7.89 4.99
C PHE A 39 -20.37 9.40 5.21
N GLU A 40 -21.41 9.81 5.95
CA GLU A 40 -21.75 11.23 6.13
C GLU A 40 -20.70 12.01 6.91
N LYS A 41 -20.10 11.39 7.94
CA LYS A 41 -19.12 12.04 8.82
C LYS A 41 -17.73 12.12 8.20
N SER A 42 -17.27 11.01 7.62
CA SER A 42 -15.88 10.85 7.19
C SER A 42 -15.65 11.02 5.70
N GLY A 43 -16.71 11.00 4.88
CA GLY A 43 -16.61 11.09 3.43
C GLY A 43 -16.00 9.86 2.73
N ALA A 44 -15.60 8.81 3.47
CA ALA A 44 -15.05 7.60 2.86
C ALA A 44 -16.12 6.79 2.12
N ILE A 45 -15.69 6.07 1.09
CA ILE A 45 -16.56 5.23 0.27
C ILE A 45 -16.84 3.91 1.00
N ARG A 46 -18.11 3.54 1.15
CA ARG A 46 -18.52 2.42 2.03
C ARG A 46 -17.90 1.09 1.62
N TRP A 47 -17.91 0.75 0.34
CA TRP A 47 -17.32 -0.52 -0.12
C TRP A 47 -15.81 -0.59 0.12
N GLN A 48 -15.10 0.55 0.09
CA GLN A 48 -13.66 0.58 0.37
C GLN A 48 -13.38 0.29 1.85
N THR A 49 -14.20 0.85 2.75
CA THR A 49 -14.14 0.54 4.19
C THR A 49 -14.50 -0.93 4.45
N LYS A 50 -15.51 -1.48 3.76
CA LYS A 50 -15.86 -2.90 3.88
C LYS A 50 -14.72 -3.79 3.39
N LEU A 51 -14.05 -3.43 2.30
CA LEU A 51 -12.86 -4.13 1.83
C LEU A 51 -11.69 -4.05 2.81
N SER A 52 -11.46 -2.90 3.46
CA SER A 52 -10.34 -2.74 4.38
C SER A 52 -10.41 -3.74 5.54
N PHE A 53 -11.59 -4.00 6.09
CA PHE A 53 -11.77 -5.03 7.13
C PHE A 53 -11.31 -6.42 6.67
N TYR A 54 -11.73 -6.87 5.49
CA TYR A 54 -11.27 -8.16 4.95
C TYR A 54 -9.75 -8.18 4.71
N THR A 55 -9.17 -7.08 4.25
CA THR A 55 -7.73 -7.02 3.98
C THR A 55 -6.90 -7.00 5.27
N VAL A 56 -7.39 -6.39 6.35
CA VAL A 56 -6.75 -6.45 7.67
C VAL A 56 -6.70 -7.91 8.16
N GLY A 57 -7.82 -8.61 8.05
CA GLY A 57 -7.88 -10.05 8.36
C GLY A 57 -6.88 -10.86 7.54
N ALA A 58 -6.88 -10.66 6.21
CA ALA A 58 -5.99 -11.36 5.30
C ALA A 58 -4.50 -11.08 5.55
N ILE A 59 -4.15 -9.83 5.91
CA ILE A 59 -2.77 -9.45 6.21
C ILE A 59 -2.31 -10.07 7.52
N LYS A 60 -3.11 -9.94 8.59
CA LYS A 60 -2.77 -10.49 9.91
C LYS A 60 -2.76 -12.02 9.90
N GLY A 61 -3.66 -12.64 9.15
CA GLY A 61 -3.68 -14.09 8.92
C GLY A 61 -2.59 -14.60 7.98
N GLY A 62 -1.77 -13.73 7.37
CA GLY A 62 -0.65 -14.15 6.51
C GLY A 62 -1.02 -14.55 5.07
N LEU A 63 -2.26 -14.29 4.63
CA LEU A 63 -2.69 -14.52 3.24
C LEU A 63 -2.27 -13.39 2.29
N LEU A 64 -2.07 -12.20 2.84
CA LEU A 64 -1.56 -11.02 2.13
C LEU A 64 -0.38 -10.43 2.89
N VAL A 65 0.56 -9.85 2.14
CA VAL A 65 1.64 -9.04 2.70
C VAL A 65 1.60 -7.66 2.08
N ARG A 66 1.69 -6.61 2.90
CA ARG A 66 1.82 -5.22 2.44
C ARG A 66 3.27 -4.77 2.58
N ARG A 67 3.85 -4.21 1.52
CA ARG A 67 5.16 -3.52 1.56
C ARG A 67 5.08 -2.25 0.70
N SER A 68 5.29 -1.10 1.33
CA SER A 68 5.36 0.20 0.65
C SER A 68 4.21 0.43 -0.35
N GLY A 69 2.97 0.31 0.12
CA GLY A 69 1.76 0.51 -0.69
C GLY A 69 1.43 -0.61 -1.69
N THR A 70 2.29 -1.63 -1.78
CA THR A 70 2.09 -2.78 -2.67
C THR A 70 1.60 -3.97 -1.88
N TRP A 71 0.56 -4.64 -2.38
CA TRP A 71 0.05 -5.88 -1.84
C TRP A 71 0.65 -7.06 -2.60
N TYR A 72 1.03 -8.08 -1.84
CA TYR A 72 1.61 -9.32 -2.33
C TYR A 72 0.75 -10.48 -1.83
N LEU A 73 0.35 -11.33 -2.76
CA LEU A 73 -0.37 -12.56 -2.47
C LEU A 73 0.63 -13.64 -2.07
N THR A 74 0.47 -14.19 -0.87
CA THR A 74 1.34 -15.26 -0.35
C THR A 74 0.99 -16.60 -0.98
N PRO A 75 1.84 -17.64 -0.85
CA PRO A 75 1.47 -19.00 -1.25
C PRO A 75 0.16 -19.46 -0.59
N GLU A 76 -0.01 -19.17 0.70
CA GLU A 76 -1.22 -19.49 1.47
C GLU A 76 -2.44 -18.73 0.93
N GLY A 77 -2.26 -17.45 0.57
CA GLY A 77 -3.29 -16.65 -0.08
C GLY A 77 -3.70 -17.18 -1.47
N ARG A 78 -2.74 -17.71 -2.26
CA ARG A 78 -3.05 -18.38 -3.54
C ARG A 78 -3.81 -19.68 -3.34
N GLU A 79 -3.46 -20.47 -2.32
CA GLU A 79 -4.22 -21.68 -2.01
C GLU A 79 -5.64 -21.32 -1.56
N ALA A 80 -5.80 -20.30 -0.71
CA ALA A 80 -7.11 -19.81 -0.29
C ALA A 80 -7.94 -19.25 -1.45
N LEU A 81 -7.32 -18.66 -2.48
CA LEU A 81 -8.00 -18.17 -3.69
C LEU A 81 -8.71 -19.28 -4.48
N LYS A 82 -8.34 -20.55 -4.30
CA LYS A 82 -9.01 -21.68 -4.96
C LYS A 82 -10.39 -21.97 -4.36
N LEU A 83 -10.68 -21.44 -3.18
CA LEU A 83 -11.95 -21.61 -2.49
C LEU A 83 -13.03 -20.72 -3.11
N GLU A 84 -14.29 -21.11 -2.95
CA GLU A 84 -15.40 -20.25 -3.34
C GLU A 84 -15.41 -18.94 -2.52
N PRO A 85 -15.99 -17.83 -3.03
CA PRO A 85 -15.86 -16.53 -2.39
C PRO A 85 -16.27 -16.48 -0.91
N LEU A 86 -17.28 -17.24 -0.50
CA LEU A 86 -17.72 -17.32 0.90
C LEU A 86 -16.73 -18.11 1.76
N GLU A 87 -16.17 -19.18 1.22
CA GLU A 87 -15.18 -20.02 1.91
C GLU A 87 -13.84 -19.30 2.05
N LEU A 88 -13.44 -18.49 1.07
CA LEU A 88 -12.29 -17.60 1.18
C LEU A 88 -12.45 -16.62 2.36
N VAL A 89 -13.64 -16.04 2.55
CA VAL A 89 -13.90 -15.14 3.69
C VAL A 89 -13.74 -15.88 5.02
N ARG A 90 -14.28 -17.10 5.13
CA ARG A 90 -14.11 -17.94 6.33
C ARG A 90 -12.65 -18.29 6.57
N ALA A 91 -11.89 -18.64 5.53
CA ALA A 91 -10.47 -18.92 5.64
C ALA A 91 -9.68 -17.71 6.15
N ILE A 92 -10.04 -16.49 5.72
CA ILE A 92 -9.46 -15.25 6.23
C ILE A 92 -9.78 -15.06 7.72
N GLU A 93 -11.04 -15.26 8.12
CA GLU A 93 -11.49 -15.14 9.52
C GLU A 93 -10.78 -16.16 10.43
N GLU A 94 -10.65 -17.40 9.99
CA GLU A 94 -9.95 -18.47 10.70
C GLU A 94 -8.45 -18.16 10.87
N ALA A 95 -7.79 -17.71 9.80
CA ALA A 95 -6.37 -17.34 9.85
C ALA A 95 -6.14 -16.13 10.77
N TYR A 96 -7.05 -15.15 10.75
CA TYR A 96 -7.00 -14.04 11.69
C TYR A 96 -7.15 -14.50 13.14
N ALA A 97 -8.11 -15.39 13.43
CA ALA A 97 -8.32 -15.93 14.77
C ALA A 97 -7.11 -16.71 15.29
N GLN A 98 -6.43 -17.48 14.42
CA GLN A 98 -5.19 -18.17 14.75
C GLN A 98 -4.07 -17.17 15.10
N TRP A 99 -3.92 -16.11 14.30
CA TRP A 99 -2.97 -15.04 14.58
C TRP A 99 -3.25 -14.34 15.92
N ASP A 100 -4.52 -14.00 16.19
CA ASP A 100 -4.92 -13.30 17.40
C ASP A 100 -4.68 -14.15 18.66
N LYS A 101 -5.03 -15.43 18.58
CA LYS A 101 -4.75 -16.40 19.66
C LYS A 101 -3.25 -16.53 19.93
N ALA A 102 -2.44 -16.73 18.89
CA ALA A 102 -0.99 -16.85 19.03
C ALA A 102 -0.35 -15.59 19.62
N ARG A 103 -0.85 -14.40 19.21
CA ARG A 103 -0.43 -13.11 19.76
C ARG A 103 -0.76 -12.98 21.25
N ASN A 104 -1.97 -13.35 21.66
CA ASN A 104 -2.39 -13.25 23.05
C ASN A 104 -1.61 -14.21 23.96
N GLU A 105 -1.39 -15.45 23.53
CA GLU A 105 -0.53 -16.42 24.24
C GLU A 105 0.90 -15.89 24.40
N GLN A 106 1.43 -15.20 23.39
CA GLN A 106 2.76 -14.60 23.43
C GLN A 106 2.85 -13.37 24.36
N SER A 107 1.81 -12.54 24.40
CA SER A 107 1.70 -11.40 25.32
C SER A 107 1.60 -11.86 26.78
N GLU A 108 0.79 -12.89 27.05
CA GLU A 108 0.66 -13.49 28.39
C GLU A 108 1.99 -14.09 28.87
N ALA A 109 2.73 -14.76 27.99
CA ALA A 109 4.05 -15.31 28.30
C ALA A 109 5.12 -14.22 28.55
N SER A 110 4.97 -13.04 27.95
CA SER A 110 5.94 -11.93 28.05
C SER A 110 5.58 -10.88 29.11
N GLY A 111 4.43 -11.01 29.77
CA GLY A 111 3.94 -10.03 30.76
C GLY A 111 3.62 -8.65 30.18
N ALA A 112 3.47 -8.55 28.86
CA ALA A 112 3.15 -7.30 28.17
C ALA A 112 1.63 -7.13 28.10
N THR A 113 1.11 -5.98 28.55
CA THR A 113 -0.31 -5.64 28.36
C THR A 113 -0.61 -5.54 26.87
N THR A 114 -1.46 -6.43 26.36
CA THR A 114 -2.00 -6.33 25.01
C THR A 114 -2.80 -5.03 24.92
N MET A 115 -2.28 -4.03 24.21
CA MET A 115 -3.12 -2.94 23.74
C MET A 115 -4.07 -3.55 22.72
N GLU A 116 -5.37 -3.54 23.03
CA GLU A 116 -6.40 -3.76 22.04
C GLU A 116 -6.18 -2.73 20.93
N GLU A 117 -5.71 -3.18 19.76
CA GLU A 117 -5.98 -2.45 18.53
C GLU A 117 -7.49 -2.55 18.33
N ASP A 118 -8.21 -1.65 18.99
CA ASP A 118 -9.63 -1.40 18.77
C ASP A 118 -9.85 -1.19 17.28
N ASN A 119 -10.35 -2.24 16.63
CA ASN A 119 -10.87 -2.21 15.28
C ASN A 119 -12.40 -2.28 15.31
N GLY A 120 -13.00 -1.98 16.46
CA GLY A 120 -14.34 -2.43 16.83
C GLY A 120 -15.35 -1.35 17.19
N ASP A 121 -14.98 -0.08 17.39
CA ASP A 121 -15.98 0.96 17.64
C ASP A 121 -15.67 2.28 16.90
N ALA A 122 -16.57 2.66 15.99
CA ALA A 122 -16.64 3.98 15.36
C ALA A 122 -15.29 4.63 14.96
N VAL A 123 -14.41 3.88 14.29
CA VAL A 123 -13.21 4.47 13.70
C VAL A 123 -13.65 5.21 12.44
N GLU A 124 -13.76 6.55 12.55
CA GLU A 124 -13.55 7.45 11.41
C GLU A 124 -12.49 6.81 10.51
N PRO A 125 -12.71 6.60 9.20
CA PRO A 125 -11.68 6.17 8.27
C PRO A 125 -10.61 7.27 8.17
N SER A 126 -9.85 7.42 9.25
CA SER A 126 -8.62 8.16 9.32
C SER A 126 -7.60 7.35 8.53
N GLU A 127 -7.00 7.98 7.53
CA GLU A 127 -5.86 7.38 6.84
C GLU A 127 -4.85 6.89 7.89
N THR A 128 -4.51 5.60 7.85
CA THR A 128 -3.46 5.05 8.71
C THR A 128 -2.14 5.77 8.40
N LEU A 129 -1.24 5.88 9.39
CA LEU A 129 0.08 6.51 9.17
C LEU A 129 0.81 5.90 7.96
N ASP A 130 0.68 4.59 7.77
CA ASP A 130 1.26 3.89 6.63
C ASP A 130 0.61 4.27 5.31
N GLU A 131 -0.71 4.49 5.26
CA GLU A 131 -1.39 5.00 4.06
C GLU A 131 -0.92 6.41 3.71
N VAL A 132 -0.79 7.29 4.70
CA VAL A 132 -0.26 8.65 4.51
C VAL A 132 1.17 8.58 3.98
N ARG A 133 2.00 7.70 4.54
CA ARG A 133 3.40 7.51 4.11
C ARG A 133 3.50 6.97 2.69
N ASP A 134 2.69 5.97 2.35
CA ASP A 134 2.65 5.39 1.00
C ASP A 134 2.18 6.42 -0.03
N ARG A 135 1.14 7.21 0.31
CA ARG A 135 0.65 8.31 -0.53
C ARG A 135 1.73 9.38 -0.73
N ALA A 136 2.37 9.83 0.34
CA ALA A 136 3.45 10.81 0.25
C ALA A 136 4.62 10.30 -0.61
N ALA A 137 5.04 9.04 -0.42
CA ALA A 137 6.08 8.43 -1.23
C ALA A 137 5.67 8.31 -2.71
N GLN A 138 4.40 8.03 -2.98
CA GLN A 138 3.87 7.94 -4.32
C GLN A 138 3.82 9.30 -5.02
N THR A 139 3.31 10.33 -4.33
CA THR A 139 3.31 11.71 -4.84
C THR A 139 4.72 12.21 -5.14
N LEU A 140 5.70 11.86 -4.32
CA LEU A 140 7.12 12.16 -4.59
C LEU A 140 7.61 11.50 -5.87
N LYS A 141 7.30 10.21 -6.09
CA LYS A 141 7.70 9.49 -7.30
C LYS A 141 7.05 10.06 -8.55
N GLU A 142 5.74 10.35 -8.49
CA GLU A 142 5.00 10.99 -9.58
C GLU A 142 5.60 12.34 -9.92
N ARG A 143 5.85 13.18 -8.90
CA ARG A 143 6.45 14.49 -9.10
C ARG A 143 7.82 14.40 -9.75
N VAL A 144 8.65 13.43 -9.38
CA VAL A 144 9.96 13.20 -10.01
C VAL A 144 9.83 12.71 -11.45
N ALA A 145 8.85 11.85 -11.74
CA ALA A 145 8.61 11.34 -13.09
C ALA A 145 8.06 12.41 -14.06
N GLU A 146 7.34 13.40 -13.54
CA GLU A 146 6.80 14.52 -14.31
C GLU A 146 7.82 15.65 -14.55
N MET A 147 8.98 15.64 -13.88
CA MET A 147 10.01 16.66 -14.08
C MET A 147 10.52 16.65 -15.52
N SER A 148 10.77 17.84 -16.06
CA SER A 148 11.57 17.96 -17.27
C SER A 148 12.98 17.41 -17.02
N PRO A 149 13.70 16.95 -18.06
CA PRO A 149 15.06 16.46 -17.88
C PRO A 149 16.00 17.45 -17.17
N TYR A 150 15.83 18.75 -17.40
CA TYR A 150 16.61 19.80 -16.73
C TYR A 150 16.28 19.93 -15.24
N GLU A 151 15.01 19.90 -14.86
CA GLU A 151 14.60 19.91 -13.45
C GLU A 151 15.08 18.65 -12.72
N PHE A 152 15.05 17.51 -13.39
CA PHE A 152 15.57 16.26 -12.85
C PHE A 152 17.09 16.32 -12.65
N GLN A 153 17.82 16.89 -13.62
CA GLN A 153 19.26 17.13 -13.51
C GLN A 153 19.60 18.02 -12.29
N ASP A 154 18.85 19.11 -12.10
CA ASP A 154 19.02 19.99 -10.94
C ASP A 154 18.72 19.28 -9.61
N LEU A 155 17.68 18.45 -9.57
CA LEU A 155 17.35 17.62 -8.41
C LEU A 155 18.50 16.67 -8.06
N VAL A 156 19.05 15.96 -9.04
CA VAL A 156 20.17 15.03 -8.82
C VAL A 156 21.42 15.78 -8.38
N ALA A 157 21.72 16.95 -8.97
CA ALA A 157 22.85 17.77 -8.56
C ALA A 157 22.73 18.25 -7.11
N ALA A 158 21.53 18.64 -6.68
CA ALA A 158 21.26 19.01 -5.29
C ALA A 158 21.38 17.81 -4.34
N LEU A 159 20.91 16.62 -4.74
CA LEU A 159 21.05 15.39 -3.96
C LEU A 159 22.52 15.03 -3.76
N LEU A 160 23.34 15.11 -4.81
CA LEU A 160 24.77 14.86 -4.74
C LEU A 160 25.48 15.84 -3.78
N ARG A 161 25.10 17.13 -3.79
CA ARG A 161 25.58 18.11 -2.79
C ARG A 161 25.19 17.73 -1.37
N GLY A 162 23.94 17.32 -1.16
CA GLY A 162 23.46 16.84 0.14
C GLY A 162 24.21 15.60 0.64
N MET A 163 24.72 14.77 -0.27
CA MET A 163 25.56 13.60 0.02
C MET A 163 27.06 13.95 0.19
N GLY A 164 27.44 15.23 0.08
CA GLY A 164 28.81 15.70 0.28
C GLY A 164 29.68 15.75 -0.99
N TYR A 165 29.09 15.68 -2.18
CA TYR A 165 29.81 15.89 -3.44
C TYR A 165 29.76 17.36 -3.89
N SER A 166 30.84 17.85 -4.48
CA SER A 166 30.87 19.11 -5.22
C SER A 166 30.32 18.88 -6.64
N THR A 167 29.34 19.67 -7.08
CA THR A 167 28.79 19.63 -8.45
C THR A 167 29.05 20.95 -9.19
N PRO A 168 30.31 21.22 -9.59
CA PRO A 168 30.71 22.50 -10.17
C PRO A 168 30.14 22.72 -11.59
N VAL A 169 29.74 21.63 -12.26
CA VAL A 169 29.18 21.70 -13.61
C VAL A 169 27.87 20.92 -13.65
N VAL A 170 26.82 21.66 -13.99
CA VAL A 170 25.49 21.17 -14.34
C VAL A 170 25.26 21.67 -15.77
N ALA A 171 25.08 20.76 -16.74
CA ALA A 171 25.07 21.13 -18.15
C ALA A 171 23.92 22.12 -18.47
N PRO A 172 24.18 23.19 -19.27
CA PRO A 172 23.14 24.13 -19.67
C PRO A 172 22.15 23.49 -20.65
N PRO A 173 20.96 24.09 -20.83
CA PRO A 173 19.98 23.58 -21.79
C PRO A 173 20.55 23.42 -23.21
N GLY A 174 20.44 22.21 -23.75
CA GLY A 174 21.14 21.77 -24.96
C GLY A 174 20.33 20.79 -25.81
N ARG A 175 20.88 20.41 -26.96
CA ARG A 175 20.23 19.53 -27.94
C ARG A 175 20.13 18.07 -27.46
N ASP A 176 20.95 17.69 -26.48
CA ASP A 176 21.01 16.35 -25.87
C ASP A 176 19.83 16.06 -24.93
N GLY A 177 19.08 17.10 -24.54
CA GLY A 177 17.95 16.95 -23.64
C GLY A 177 18.34 16.84 -22.17
N GLY A 178 19.58 17.15 -21.78
CA GLY A 178 20.03 17.30 -20.39
C GLY A 178 20.03 16.01 -19.57
N LEU A 179 21.22 15.57 -19.12
CA LEU A 179 21.41 14.51 -18.12
C LEU A 179 22.88 14.46 -17.60
N ASP A 180 23.65 15.52 -17.81
CA ASP A 180 25.09 15.52 -17.55
C ASP A 180 25.42 16.34 -16.31
N ILE A 181 25.89 15.64 -15.27
CA ILE A 181 26.37 16.22 -14.01
C ILE A 181 27.78 15.72 -13.77
N ILE A 182 28.69 16.65 -13.49
CA ILE A 182 30.04 16.30 -13.04
C ILE A 182 30.10 16.51 -11.54
N ALA A 183 30.46 15.46 -10.80
CA ALA A 183 30.51 15.47 -9.35
C ALA A 183 31.86 14.96 -8.82
N TYR A 184 32.44 15.66 -7.85
CA TYR A 184 33.70 15.30 -7.21
C TYR A 184 33.54 15.21 -5.70
N ARG A 185 34.39 14.41 -5.04
CA ARG A 185 34.36 14.19 -3.58
C ARG A 185 35.14 15.24 -2.79
N ASP A 186 35.93 16.06 -3.48
CA ASP A 186 36.69 17.20 -2.95
C ASP A 186 36.28 18.47 -3.73
N PRO A 187 36.22 19.65 -3.10
CA PRO A 187 35.75 20.90 -3.72
C PRO A 187 36.53 21.34 -4.96
#